data_AF-A0A2R6LIN7-F1
#
_entry.id   AF-A0A2R6LIN7-F1
#
_cell.length_a   1.000
_cell.length_b   1.000
_cell.length_c   1.000
_cell.angle_alpha   90.00
_cell.angle_beta   90.00
_cell.angle_gamma   90.00
#
_symmetry.space_group_name_H-M   'P 1'
#
loop_
_entity.id
_entity.type
_entity.pdbx_description
1 polymer ?
#
loop_
_entity_poly.entity_id
_entity_poly.type
_entity_poly.pdbx_seq_one_letter_code
_entity_poly.pdbx_strand_id
1 'polypeptide(L)'
;MTDDEAPVPALAERARRCARRLAAAEEVLLASHIDADGLTSGATAATMLERAGVPFEATFHDQLDAEAVAAVAAREPEVALFTDFGSGQLDLIGDHTDAFEPVVVDHHQPVAAAETPFDARDGYADPEFHCNPLLAGVDGASELSGAGATYLVARALAETGHGPADTASANADADDRESRAATDGGAWA
;
A
#
# COMPACT_ATOMS: atom_id res chain seq x y z
N MET A 1 23.55 11.25 -9.42
CA MET A 1 22.33 10.45 -9.33
C MET A 1 21.20 11.46 -9.38
N THR A 2 20.45 11.51 -10.47
CA THR A 2 19.24 12.36 -10.53
C THR A 2 18.18 11.68 -9.67
N ASP A 3 17.47 12.45 -8.84
CA ASP A 3 16.46 11.93 -7.89
C ASP A 3 15.27 11.18 -8.55
N ASP A 4 15.22 11.14 -9.89
CA ASP A 4 14.17 10.55 -10.73
C ASP A 4 14.30 9.03 -10.99
N GLU A 5 15.41 8.38 -10.63
CA GLU A 5 15.55 6.94 -10.87
C GLU A 5 14.96 6.12 -9.69
N ALA A 6 14.05 5.19 -10.01
CA ALA A 6 13.47 4.30 -9.00
C ALA A 6 14.59 3.50 -8.31
N PRO A 7 14.57 3.35 -6.96
CA PRO A 7 15.66 2.68 -6.23
C PRO A 7 15.95 1.26 -6.69
N VAL A 8 14.92 0.55 -7.12
CA VAL A 8 15.01 -0.78 -7.73
C VAL A 8 14.29 -0.71 -9.09
N PRO A 9 14.99 -0.38 -10.18
CA PRO A 9 14.37 -0.17 -11.49
C PRO A 9 13.56 -1.39 -11.98
N ALA A 10 14.00 -2.61 -11.64
CA ALA A 10 13.31 -3.85 -11.99
C ALA A 10 11.89 -3.96 -11.40
N LEU A 11 11.62 -3.29 -10.27
CA LEU A 11 10.31 -3.28 -9.61
C LEU A 11 9.48 -2.03 -9.88
N ALA A 12 10.03 -1.03 -10.58
CA ALA A 12 9.41 0.29 -10.72
C ALA A 12 7.98 0.23 -11.28
N GLU A 13 7.75 -0.58 -12.33
CA GLU A 13 6.40 -0.68 -12.90
C GLU A 13 5.43 -1.41 -11.97
N ARG A 14 5.88 -2.48 -11.30
CA ARG A 14 5.04 -3.21 -10.32
C ARG A 14 4.63 -2.28 -9.18
N ALA A 15 5.59 -1.54 -8.62
CA ALA A 15 5.33 -0.57 -7.56
C ALA A 15 4.34 0.51 -8.01
N ARG A 16 4.50 1.06 -9.23
CA ARG A 16 3.58 2.05 -9.79
C ARG A 16 2.18 1.52 -10.07
N ARG A 17 2.02 0.23 -10.44
CA ARG A 17 0.69 -0.38 -10.59
C ARG A 17 -0.02 -0.50 -9.24
N CYS A 18 0.65 -1.06 -8.23
CA CYS A 18 0.10 -1.16 -6.87
C CYS A 18 -0.24 0.24 -6.33
N ALA A 19 0.66 1.22 -6.47
CA ALA A 19 0.43 2.59 -6.03
C ALA A 19 -0.80 3.23 -6.70
N ARG A 20 -0.94 3.12 -8.02
CA ARG A 20 -2.11 3.65 -8.74
C ARG A 20 -3.41 3.02 -8.27
N ARG A 21 -3.39 1.72 -7.96
CA ARG A 21 -4.58 1.03 -7.45
C ARG A 21 -4.96 1.49 -6.05
N LEU A 22 -3.98 1.62 -5.15
CA LEU A 22 -4.18 2.12 -3.79
C LEU A 22 -4.67 3.57 -3.78
N ALA A 23 -4.13 4.42 -4.66
CA ALA A 23 -4.57 5.82 -4.81
C ALA A 23 -6.03 5.97 -5.25
N ALA A 24 -6.55 4.99 -5.99
CA ALA A 24 -7.91 5.00 -6.52
C ALA A 24 -8.94 4.32 -5.59
N ALA A 25 -8.49 3.70 -4.49
CA ALA A 25 -9.38 3.02 -3.54
C ALA A 25 -10.16 4.02 -2.68
N GLU A 26 -11.43 3.74 -2.44
CA GLU A 26 -12.28 4.45 -1.47
C GLU A 26 -11.88 4.08 -0.03
N GLU A 27 -11.49 2.83 0.20
CA GLU A 27 -10.94 2.34 1.46
C GLU A 27 -10.02 1.12 1.27
N VAL A 28 -9.08 0.94 2.20
CA VAL A 28 -8.13 -0.18 2.20
C VAL A 28 -8.18 -0.93 3.52
N LEU A 29 -8.25 -2.25 3.48
CA LEU A 29 -7.89 -3.09 4.63
C LEU A 29 -6.43 -3.52 4.50
N LEU A 30 -5.57 -2.96 5.35
CA LEU A 30 -4.16 -3.32 5.45
C LEU A 30 -3.99 -4.51 6.40
N ALA A 31 -3.48 -5.61 5.88
CA ALA A 31 -3.07 -6.77 6.66
C ALA A 31 -1.54 -6.90 6.59
N SER A 32 -0.88 -7.09 7.73
CA SER A 32 0.57 -7.31 7.77
C SER A 32 0.98 -8.39 8.77
N HIS A 33 2.18 -8.94 8.59
CA HIS A 33 2.79 -9.88 9.51
C HIS A 33 3.23 -9.21 10.83
N ILE A 34 3.34 -9.97 11.93
CA ILE A 34 3.65 -9.42 13.29
C ILE A 34 5.14 -9.39 13.63
N ASP A 35 6.02 -9.87 12.76
CA ASP A 35 7.46 -9.79 13.00
C ASP A 35 8.04 -8.40 12.66
N ALA A 36 9.37 -8.25 12.71
CA ALA A 36 9.99 -6.96 12.47
C ALA A 36 9.81 -6.44 11.03
N ASP A 37 9.84 -7.32 10.03
CA ASP A 37 9.68 -6.92 8.63
C ASP A 37 8.21 -6.56 8.36
N GLY A 38 7.28 -7.35 8.89
CA GLY A 38 5.84 -7.11 8.81
C GLY A 38 5.37 -5.86 9.55
N LEU A 39 5.86 -5.60 10.77
CA LEU A 39 5.52 -4.38 11.50
C LEU A 39 6.07 -3.13 10.80
N THR A 40 7.28 -3.22 10.23
CA THR A 40 7.87 -2.11 9.47
C THR A 40 7.12 -1.88 8.16
N SER A 41 6.74 -2.95 7.48
CA SER A 41 5.90 -2.90 6.27
C SER A 41 4.55 -2.27 6.55
N GLY A 42 3.84 -2.76 7.57
CA GLY A 42 2.54 -2.23 7.97
C GLY A 42 2.61 -0.76 8.38
N ALA A 43 3.62 -0.35 9.15
CA ALA A 43 3.81 1.06 9.50
C ALA A 43 4.12 1.94 8.28
N THR A 44 4.92 1.44 7.34
CA THR A 44 5.23 2.14 6.08
C THR A 44 3.99 2.29 5.21
N ALA A 45 3.19 1.23 5.09
CA ALA A 45 1.93 1.24 4.34
C ALA A 45 0.88 2.15 4.98
N ALA A 46 0.69 2.07 6.29
CA ALA A 46 -0.18 2.99 7.03
C ALA A 46 0.23 4.44 6.77
N THR A 47 1.52 4.76 6.91
CA THR A 47 2.05 6.10 6.65
C THR A 47 1.82 6.55 5.20
N MET A 48 1.96 5.66 4.20
CA MET A 48 1.72 6.03 2.80
C MET A 48 0.24 6.33 2.53
N LEU A 49 -0.66 5.51 3.09
CA LEU A 49 -2.11 5.66 2.93
C LEU A 49 -2.60 6.95 3.61
N GLU A 50 -2.14 7.21 4.84
CA GLU A 50 -2.42 8.47 5.56
C GLU A 50 -2.01 9.69 4.75
N ARG A 51 -0.79 9.68 4.18
CA ARG A 51 -0.28 10.80 3.38
C ARG A 51 -1.02 10.98 2.06
N ALA A 52 -1.51 9.90 1.47
CA ALA A 52 -2.31 9.94 0.25
C ALA A 52 -3.78 10.28 0.52
N GLY A 53 -4.21 10.37 1.79
CA GLY A 53 -5.60 10.62 2.16
C GLY A 53 -6.52 9.43 1.88
N VAL A 54 -5.98 8.21 1.77
CA VAL A 54 -6.74 6.99 1.54
C VAL A 54 -7.16 6.41 2.90
N PRO A 55 -8.46 6.32 3.20
CA PRO A 55 -8.95 5.70 4.44
C PRO A 55 -8.50 4.24 4.53
N PHE A 56 -8.09 3.81 5.73
CA PHE A 56 -7.72 2.42 5.93
C PHE A 56 -7.94 1.95 7.36
N GLU A 57 -8.02 0.64 7.50
CA GLU A 57 -7.90 -0.06 8.77
C GLU A 57 -6.73 -1.04 8.71
N ALA A 58 -6.04 -1.25 9.84
CA ALA A 58 -4.90 -2.15 9.92
C ALA A 58 -5.21 -3.36 10.81
N THR A 59 -4.82 -4.55 10.35
CA THR A 59 -4.83 -5.81 11.09
C THR A 59 -3.47 -6.48 10.98
N PHE A 60 -3.08 -7.19 12.03
CA PHE A 60 -1.78 -7.86 12.09
C PHE A 60 -1.97 -9.32 12.47
N HIS A 61 -1.31 -10.21 11.73
CA HIS A 61 -1.46 -11.66 11.87
C HIS A 61 -0.11 -12.35 12.03
N ASP A 62 -0.08 -13.41 12.83
CA ASP A 62 1.08 -14.30 12.92
C ASP A 62 1.27 -15.09 11.64
N GLN A 63 0.18 -15.52 11.00
CA GLN A 63 0.18 -16.20 9.71
C GLN A 63 -1.07 -15.79 8.93
N LEU A 64 -0.99 -15.81 7.60
CA LEU A 64 -2.13 -15.55 6.72
C LEU A 64 -2.76 -16.86 6.27
N ASP A 65 -3.29 -17.63 7.23
CA ASP A 65 -4.00 -18.88 6.93
C ASP A 65 -5.41 -18.63 6.36
N ALA A 66 -6.12 -19.71 6.02
CA ALA A 66 -7.46 -19.62 5.44
C ALA A 66 -8.46 -18.90 6.36
N GLU A 67 -8.33 -19.02 7.68
CA GLU A 67 -9.19 -18.31 8.63
C GLU A 67 -8.88 -16.80 8.61
N ALA A 68 -7.60 -16.43 8.58
CA ALA A 68 -7.18 -15.04 8.48
C ALA A 68 -7.64 -14.38 7.16
N VAL A 69 -7.49 -15.06 6.02
CA VAL A 69 -7.98 -14.55 4.72
C VAL A 69 -9.51 -14.44 4.71
N ALA A 70 -10.22 -15.42 5.24
CA ALA A 70 -11.68 -15.35 5.35
C ALA A 70 -12.13 -14.21 6.28
N ALA A 71 -11.39 -13.93 7.36
CA ALA A 71 -11.67 -12.79 8.24
C ALA A 71 -11.44 -11.44 7.54
N VAL A 72 -10.43 -11.33 6.68
CA VAL A 72 -10.24 -10.17 5.79
C VAL A 72 -11.42 -10.04 4.83
N ALA A 73 -11.81 -11.12 4.15
CA ALA A 73 -12.94 -11.13 3.20
C ALA A 73 -14.28 -10.76 3.87
N ALA A 74 -14.52 -11.23 5.10
CA ALA A 74 -15.75 -10.98 5.85
C ALA A 74 -15.95 -9.50 6.22
N ARG A 75 -14.90 -8.67 6.09
CA ARG A 75 -14.99 -7.22 6.25
C ARG A 75 -15.41 -6.49 4.99
N GLU A 76 -15.51 -7.21 3.86
CA GLU A 76 -15.92 -6.71 2.55
C GLU A 76 -15.18 -5.43 2.10
N PRO A 77 -13.84 -5.34 2.24
CA PRO A 77 -13.13 -4.15 1.81
C PRO A 77 -13.09 -4.05 0.28
N GLU A 78 -13.05 -2.84 -0.27
CA GLU A 78 -12.81 -2.68 -1.71
C GLU A 78 -11.43 -3.24 -2.11
N VAL A 79 -10.41 -2.90 -1.33
CA VAL A 79 -9.02 -3.36 -1.53
C VAL A 79 -8.49 -3.98 -0.23
N ALA A 80 -7.93 -5.18 -0.36
CA ALA A 80 -7.10 -5.76 0.69
C ALA A 80 -5.61 -5.60 0.31
N LEU A 81 -4.89 -4.82 1.12
CA LEU A 81 -3.44 -4.66 0.99
C LEU A 81 -2.74 -5.63 1.94
N PHE A 82 -2.03 -6.61 1.39
CA PHE A 82 -1.20 -7.54 2.14
C PHE A 82 0.26 -7.11 2.06
N THR A 83 0.91 -6.92 3.22
CA THR A 83 2.33 -6.58 3.28
C THR A 83 3.13 -7.62 4.07
N ASP A 84 4.33 -7.96 3.56
CA ASP A 84 5.24 -8.95 4.14
C ASP A 84 4.72 -10.41 4.15
N PHE A 85 3.58 -10.64 3.50
CA PHE A 85 3.01 -11.95 3.24
C PHE A 85 2.03 -11.87 2.06
N GLY A 86 1.42 -13.00 1.71
CA GLY A 86 0.37 -13.10 0.70
C GLY A 86 0.83 -13.84 -0.56
N SER A 87 2.10 -13.75 -0.96
CA SER A 87 2.58 -14.42 -2.18
C SER A 87 2.43 -15.94 -2.09
N GLY A 88 2.79 -16.51 -0.94
CA GLY A 88 2.66 -17.94 -0.67
C GLY A 88 1.23 -18.41 -0.42
N GLN A 89 0.26 -17.48 -0.36
CA GLN A 89 -1.13 -17.74 -0.01
C GLN A 89 -2.09 -17.23 -1.11
N LEU A 90 -1.60 -17.06 -2.35
CA LEU A 90 -2.43 -16.59 -3.47
C LEU A 90 -3.51 -17.59 -3.89
N ASP A 91 -3.37 -18.86 -3.55
CA ASP A 91 -4.44 -19.86 -3.66
C ASP A 91 -5.62 -19.50 -2.76
N LEU A 92 -5.34 -19.22 -1.48
CA LEU A 92 -6.35 -18.82 -0.49
C LEU A 92 -6.94 -17.43 -0.79
N ILE A 93 -6.09 -16.46 -1.17
CA ILE A 93 -6.54 -15.11 -1.56
C ILE A 93 -7.40 -15.18 -2.83
N GLY A 94 -7.03 -16.06 -3.77
CA GLY A 94 -7.74 -16.27 -5.03
C GLY A 94 -9.22 -16.63 -4.84
N ASP A 95 -9.52 -17.43 -3.82
CA ASP A 95 -10.88 -17.86 -3.47
C ASP A 95 -11.80 -16.71 -3.01
N HIS A 96 -11.23 -15.53 -2.71
CA HIS A 96 -11.95 -14.37 -2.19
C HIS A 96 -11.88 -13.12 -3.08
N THR A 97 -11.47 -13.27 -4.35
CA THR A 97 -11.36 -12.15 -5.31
C THR A 97 -12.69 -11.49 -5.69
N ASP A 98 -13.82 -12.14 -5.41
CA ASP A 98 -15.16 -11.53 -5.53
C ASP A 98 -15.48 -10.58 -4.36
N ALA A 99 -14.76 -10.69 -3.23
CA ALA A 99 -15.01 -9.90 -2.02
C ALA A 99 -14.11 -8.66 -1.90
N PHE A 100 -12.91 -8.71 -2.48
CA PHE A 100 -11.95 -7.60 -2.48
C PHE A 100 -10.95 -7.75 -3.64
N GLU A 101 -10.33 -6.63 -4.02
CA GLU A 101 -9.20 -6.65 -4.96
C GLU A 101 -7.86 -6.75 -4.21
N PRO A 102 -7.06 -7.81 -4.42
CA PRO A 102 -5.82 -8.00 -3.69
C PRO A 102 -4.70 -7.11 -4.24
N VAL A 103 -4.08 -6.35 -3.34
CA VAL A 103 -2.75 -5.74 -3.57
C VAL A 103 -1.76 -6.45 -2.66
N VAL A 104 -0.78 -7.14 -3.25
CA VAL A 104 0.21 -7.94 -2.50
C VAL A 104 1.58 -7.31 -2.65
N VAL A 105 2.20 -6.95 -1.54
CA VAL A 105 3.54 -6.35 -1.47
C VAL A 105 4.40 -7.17 -0.52
N ASP A 106 5.18 -8.06 -1.10
CA ASP A 106 5.78 -9.18 -0.38
C ASP A 106 7.07 -9.62 -1.08
N HIS A 107 7.88 -10.44 -0.42
CA HIS A 107 9.17 -10.92 -0.89
C HIS A 107 9.31 -12.45 -0.81
N HIS A 108 8.34 -13.13 -0.21
CA HIS A 108 8.28 -14.58 -0.15
C HIS A 108 8.04 -15.20 -1.53
N GLN A 109 8.39 -16.48 -1.68
CA GLN A 109 8.14 -17.20 -2.93
C GLN A 109 6.63 -17.31 -3.18
N PRO A 110 6.13 -16.87 -4.35
CA PRO A 110 4.73 -17.04 -4.65
C PRO A 110 4.36 -18.52 -4.84
N VAL A 111 3.10 -18.87 -4.63
CA VAL A 111 2.58 -20.21 -4.94
C VAL A 111 2.58 -20.46 -6.46
N ALA A 112 2.54 -21.73 -6.86
CA ALA A 112 2.47 -22.11 -8.26
C ALA A 112 1.17 -21.62 -8.91
N ALA A 113 1.25 -21.10 -10.14
CA ALA A 113 0.08 -20.54 -10.82
C ALA A 113 -1.05 -21.56 -11.06
N ALA A 114 -0.69 -22.84 -11.20
CA ALA A 114 -1.65 -23.93 -11.44
C ALA A 114 -2.70 -24.10 -10.32
N GLU A 115 -2.46 -23.50 -9.16
CA GLU A 115 -3.29 -23.61 -7.95
C GLU A 115 -4.08 -22.33 -7.67
N THR A 116 -4.11 -21.36 -8.59
CA THR A 116 -4.73 -20.04 -8.35
C THR A 116 -5.52 -19.55 -9.57
N PRO A 117 -6.46 -18.59 -9.41
CA PRO A 117 -7.14 -17.96 -10.55
C PRO A 117 -6.31 -16.87 -11.25
N PHE A 118 -5.09 -16.59 -10.78
CA PHE A 118 -4.26 -15.49 -11.27
C PHE A 118 -3.41 -15.87 -12.48
N ASP A 119 -2.93 -14.83 -13.18
CA ASP A 119 -1.98 -15.01 -14.27
C ASP A 119 -0.67 -15.65 -13.79
N ALA A 120 0.00 -16.35 -14.72
CA ALA A 120 1.24 -17.04 -14.46
C ALA A 120 2.46 -16.25 -14.94
N ARG A 121 3.50 -16.18 -14.11
CA ARG A 121 4.84 -15.72 -14.49
C ARG A 121 5.89 -16.71 -14.00
N ASP A 122 6.67 -17.26 -14.93
CA ASP A 122 7.74 -18.21 -14.63
C ASP A 122 7.29 -19.41 -13.76
N GLY A 123 6.02 -19.82 -13.91
CA GLY A 123 5.39 -20.91 -13.16
C GLY A 123 4.70 -20.50 -11.85
N TYR A 124 4.84 -19.24 -11.43
CA TYR A 124 4.28 -18.69 -10.20
C TYR A 124 3.05 -17.81 -10.45
N ALA A 125 2.14 -17.76 -9.48
CA ALA A 125 0.99 -16.87 -9.51
C ALA A 125 1.43 -15.40 -9.40
N ASP A 126 0.87 -14.54 -10.26
CA ASP A 126 1.21 -13.11 -10.38
C ASP A 126 -0.08 -12.30 -10.61
N PRO A 127 -0.86 -11.97 -9.55
CA PRO A 127 -2.02 -11.10 -9.70
C PRO A 127 -1.62 -9.71 -10.22
N GLU A 128 -2.60 -8.98 -10.74
CA GLU A 128 -2.39 -7.68 -11.39
C GLU A 128 -1.60 -6.70 -10.51
N PHE A 129 -1.91 -6.65 -9.22
CA PHE A 129 -1.30 -5.76 -8.23
C PHE A 129 -0.34 -6.48 -7.28
N HIS A 130 0.63 -7.20 -7.86
CA HIS A 130 1.69 -7.89 -7.13
C HIS A 130 3.05 -7.20 -7.27
N CYS A 131 3.58 -6.69 -6.15
CA CYS A 131 4.93 -6.15 -6.07
C CYS A 131 5.83 -7.11 -5.27
N ASN A 132 6.48 -8.03 -5.99
CA ASN A 132 7.39 -9.01 -5.42
C ASN A 132 8.71 -9.09 -6.21
N PRO A 133 9.89 -8.94 -5.55
CA PRO A 133 11.22 -8.96 -6.17
C PRO A 133 11.52 -10.23 -6.97
N LEU A 134 11.06 -11.40 -6.49
CA LEU A 134 11.34 -12.69 -7.13
C LEU A 134 10.76 -12.76 -8.55
N LEU A 135 9.60 -12.13 -8.75
CA LEU A 135 8.92 -12.03 -10.06
C LEU A 135 9.54 -10.99 -11.00
N ALA A 136 10.63 -10.35 -10.58
CA ALA A 136 11.46 -9.44 -11.37
C ALA A 136 12.93 -9.90 -11.43
N GLY A 137 13.23 -11.12 -10.98
CA GLY A 137 14.58 -11.69 -10.98
C GLY A 137 15.53 -11.08 -9.94
N VAL A 138 14.99 -10.44 -8.90
CA VAL A 138 15.73 -9.94 -7.73
C VAL A 138 15.56 -10.94 -6.60
N ASP A 139 16.62 -11.28 -5.88
CA ASP A 139 16.56 -12.23 -4.78
C ASP A 139 15.88 -11.61 -3.55
N GLY A 140 14.61 -11.95 -3.33
CA GLY A 140 13.82 -11.48 -2.19
C GLY A 140 14.34 -11.93 -0.82
N ALA A 141 15.19 -12.96 -0.73
CA ALA A 141 15.71 -13.44 0.56
C ALA A 141 16.92 -12.62 1.06
N SER A 142 17.66 -11.98 0.15
CA SER A 142 18.92 -11.29 0.49
C SER A 142 19.01 -9.85 -0.01
N GLU A 143 18.22 -9.46 -1.03
CA GLU A 143 18.34 -8.16 -1.70
C GLU A 143 17.19 -7.20 -1.38
N LEU A 144 15.99 -7.69 -1.04
CA LEU A 144 14.85 -6.82 -0.71
C LEU A 144 13.84 -7.49 0.22
N SER A 145 13.66 -6.90 1.41
CA SER A 145 12.68 -7.34 2.41
C SER A 145 11.24 -6.91 2.07
N GLY A 146 10.24 -7.44 2.78
CA GLY A 146 8.85 -6.98 2.66
C GLY A 146 8.70 -5.48 2.92
N ALA A 147 9.41 -4.94 3.91
CA ALA A 147 9.43 -3.51 4.19
C ALA A 147 10.09 -2.71 3.06
N GLY A 148 11.15 -3.26 2.46
CA GLY A 148 11.79 -2.68 1.28
C GLY A 148 10.84 -2.61 0.07
N ALA A 149 10.12 -3.69 -0.23
CA ALA A 149 9.11 -3.71 -1.28
C ALA A 149 7.97 -2.70 -1.00
N THR A 150 7.51 -2.64 0.25
CA THR A 150 6.47 -1.69 0.70
C THR A 150 6.93 -0.25 0.55
N TYR A 151 8.19 0.05 0.86
CA TYR A 151 8.78 1.37 0.65
C TYR A 151 8.80 1.78 -0.83
N LEU A 152 9.06 0.85 -1.76
CA LEU A 152 9.01 1.16 -3.19
C LEU A 152 7.61 1.56 -3.65
N VAL A 153 6.58 0.86 -3.17
CA VAL A 153 5.17 1.20 -3.43
C VAL A 153 4.83 2.56 -2.81
N ALA A 154 5.25 2.81 -1.57
CA ALA A 154 5.03 4.10 -0.90
C ALA A 154 5.68 5.28 -1.65
N ARG A 155 6.90 5.09 -2.17
CA ARG A 155 7.55 6.07 -3.04
C ARG A 155 6.77 6.32 -4.32
N ALA A 156 6.37 5.25 -5.01
CA ALA A 156 5.60 5.37 -6.24
C ALA A 156 4.25 6.06 -5.99
N LEU A 157 3.59 5.79 -4.87
CA LEU A 157 2.35 6.46 -4.47
C LEU A 157 2.57 7.95 -4.22
N ALA A 158 3.62 8.32 -3.50
CA ALA A 158 3.97 9.73 -3.30
C ALA A 158 4.18 10.48 -4.63
N GLU A 159 4.76 9.83 -5.65
CA GLU A 159 4.92 10.41 -6.99
C GLU A 159 3.58 10.59 -7.74
N THR A 160 2.57 9.75 -7.47
CA THR A 160 1.25 9.89 -8.12
C THR A 160 0.52 11.19 -7.74
N GLY A 161 0.73 11.69 -6.51
CA GLY A 161 0.18 12.97 -6.02
C GLY A 161 0.99 14.22 -6.42
N HIS A 162 2.07 14.06 -7.21
CA HIS A 162 2.89 15.18 -7.70
C HIS A 162 2.80 15.37 -9.23
N GLY A 163 1.77 14.81 -9.88
CA GLY A 163 1.47 15.14 -11.27
C GLY A 163 1.22 16.66 -11.45
N PRO A 164 1.36 17.22 -12.67
CA PRO A 164 1.29 18.67 -12.92
C PRO A 164 -0.07 19.35 -12.60
N ALA A 165 -0.98 18.69 -11.89
CA ALA A 165 -2.26 19.22 -11.42
C ALA A 165 -2.27 19.59 -9.92
N ASP A 166 -1.34 19.11 -9.09
CA ASP A 166 -1.45 19.22 -7.61
C ASP A 166 -0.69 20.38 -6.96
N THR A 167 -0.05 21.27 -7.73
CA THR A 167 0.59 22.48 -7.16
C THR A 167 -0.39 23.62 -6.88
N ALA A 168 -1.69 23.46 -7.13
CA ALA A 168 -2.69 24.51 -6.97
C ALA A 168 -3.53 24.44 -5.68
N SER A 169 -3.61 23.29 -5.00
CA SER A 169 -4.57 23.13 -3.89
C SER A 169 -3.99 23.33 -2.47
N ALA A 170 -2.67 23.38 -2.30
CA ALA A 170 -2.07 23.44 -0.96
C ALA A 170 -1.86 24.86 -0.38
N ASN A 171 -2.22 25.93 -1.11
CA ASN A 171 -1.98 27.33 -0.70
C ASN A 171 -3.26 28.18 -0.55
N ALA A 172 -4.47 27.60 -0.64
CA ALA A 172 -5.71 28.39 -0.59
C ALA A 172 -6.36 28.52 0.80
N ASP A 173 -5.96 27.71 1.79
CA ASP A 173 -6.65 27.67 3.11
C ASP A 173 -5.88 28.37 4.25
N ALA A 174 -4.82 29.13 3.95
CA ALA A 174 -4.04 29.85 4.97
C ALA A 174 -4.39 31.33 5.12
N ASP A 175 -5.29 31.89 4.32
CA ASP A 175 -5.48 33.34 4.22
C ASP A 175 -6.96 33.74 4.33
N ASP A 176 -7.58 33.49 5.50
CA ASP A 176 -8.88 34.10 5.83
C ASP A 176 -9.12 34.27 7.33
N ARG A 177 -8.13 34.83 8.04
CA ARG A 177 -8.35 35.42 9.37
C ARG A 177 -7.71 36.79 9.50
N GLU A 178 -8.31 37.79 8.86
CA GLU A 178 -8.28 39.14 9.40
C GLU A 178 -9.65 39.82 9.40
N SER A 179 -10.03 40.28 10.60
CA SER A 179 -10.60 41.59 10.91
C SER A 179 -11.86 41.53 11.78
N ARG A 180 -11.67 41.83 13.06
CA ARG A 180 -12.59 42.74 13.76
C ARG A 180 -11.79 43.60 14.74
N ALA A 181 -11.78 44.88 14.39
CA ALA A 181 -11.03 45.95 15.01
C ALA A 181 -11.56 46.33 16.41
N ALA A 182 -10.68 47.08 17.09
CA ALA A 182 -10.69 47.56 18.46
C ALA A 182 -11.80 48.54 18.87
N THR A 183 -11.66 48.96 20.14
CA THR A 183 -12.26 50.09 20.91
C THR A 183 -13.47 49.70 21.78
N ASP A 184 -13.62 50.16 23.02
CA ASP A 184 -12.95 51.24 23.75
C ASP A 184 -13.07 51.05 25.28
N GLY A 185 -12.28 51.80 26.04
CA GLY A 185 -12.13 51.68 27.49
C GLY A 185 -13.32 52.09 28.36
N GLY A 186 -13.21 51.81 29.67
CA GLY A 186 -14.10 52.32 30.70
C GLY A 186 -13.93 51.61 32.05
N ALA A 187 -13.23 52.26 32.97
CA ALA A 187 -13.26 51.96 34.41
C ALA A 187 -14.69 52.12 34.97
N TRP A 188 -15.00 51.50 36.12
CA TRP A 188 -15.59 52.10 37.34
C TRP A 188 -16.07 50.99 38.30
N ALA A 189 -15.66 51.16 39.58
CA ALA A 189 -16.14 50.56 40.83
C ALA A 189 -15.81 49.09 41.15
#